data_AF-A0A537HNR1-F1
#
_entry.id   AF-A0A537HNR1-F1
#
_cell.length_a   1.000
_cell.length_b   1.000
_cell.length_c   1.000
_cell.angle_alpha   90.00
_cell.angle_beta   90.00
_cell.angle_gamma   90.00
#
_symmetry.space_group_name_H-M   'P 1'
#
loop_
_entity.id
_entity.type
_entity.pdbx_description
1 polymer ?
#
loop_
_entity_poly.entity_id
_entity_poly.type
_entity_poly.pdbx_seq_one_letter_code
_entity_poly.pdbx_strand_id
1 'polypeptide(L)'
;GIADSRLVGIYLSGNSNSILLPYIATEEEISKLRSTGARVTIIEEKRTALGNIILCNDHGAVVDPRLKPRTVSAIEKALKVPARPWTIGGLPQIGSLATASN
;
A
#
# COMPACT_ATOMS: atom_id res chain seq x y z
N GLY A 1 -6.73 8.99 12.19
CA GLY A 1 -7.39 8.29 11.09
C GLY A 1 -6.26 7.68 10.31
N ILE A 2 -6.18 7.97 9.01
CA ILE A 2 -4.89 8.12 8.32
C ILE A 2 -4.93 9.45 7.57
N ALA A 3 -3.88 10.25 7.67
CA ALA A 3 -3.81 11.61 7.16
C ALA A 3 -4.98 12.48 7.65
N ASP A 4 -5.31 12.40 8.94
CA ASP A 4 -6.45 13.08 9.58
C ASP A 4 -7.83 12.77 8.95
N SER A 5 -7.89 11.71 8.12
CA SER A 5 -9.09 11.27 7.44
C SER A 5 -9.61 9.95 8.01
N ARG A 6 -10.92 9.75 7.88
CA ARG A 6 -11.59 8.47 8.23
C ARG A 6 -11.48 7.43 7.11
N LEU A 7 -10.91 7.78 5.96
CA LEU A 7 -10.79 6.92 4.77
C LEU A 7 -9.62 5.93 4.85
N VAL A 8 -9.52 5.21 5.96
CA VAL A 8 -8.37 4.33 6.27
C VAL A 8 -8.08 3.33 5.14
N GLY A 9 -9.11 2.68 4.60
CA GLY A 9 -8.95 1.69 3.52
C GLY A 9 -8.43 2.24 2.20
N ILE A 10 -8.57 3.55 1.95
CA ILE A 10 -8.01 4.19 0.74
C ILE A 10 -6.52 4.45 0.91
N TYR A 11 -6.08 4.77 2.13
CA TYR A 11 -4.70 5.14 2.40
C TYR A 11 -3.79 3.95 2.72
N LEU A 12 -4.36 2.84 3.20
CA LEU A 12 -3.58 1.67 3.61
C LEU A 12 -3.65 0.54 2.57
N SER A 13 -2.53 -0.15 2.41
CA SER A 13 -2.45 -1.47 1.79
C SER A 13 -1.38 -2.27 2.52
N GLY A 14 -1.45 -3.60 2.55
CA GLY A 14 -0.50 -4.39 3.31
C GLY A 14 -0.81 -5.87 3.33
N ASN A 15 0.17 -6.64 3.77
CA ASN A 15 0.07 -8.08 3.98
C ASN A 15 0.63 -8.43 5.38
N SER A 16 0.82 -9.72 5.68
CA SER A 16 1.36 -10.18 6.96
C SER A 16 2.76 -9.65 7.28
N ASN A 17 3.47 -9.08 6.29
CA ASN A 17 4.81 -8.54 6.48
C ASN A 17 4.88 -7.06 6.84
N SER A 18 3.99 -6.23 6.32
CA SER A 18 4.04 -4.78 6.53
C SER A 18 2.73 -4.12 6.13
N ILE A 19 2.37 -3.07 6.88
CA ILE A 19 1.35 -2.11 6.50
C ILE A 19 2.04 -0.94 5.82
N LEU A 20 1.58 -0.60 4.63
CA LEU A 20 2.06 0.53 3.84
C LEU A 20 1.22 1.77 4.15
N LEU A 21 1.91 2.86 4.50
CA LEU A 21 1.32 4.16 4.78
C LEU A 21 1.81 5.20 3.77
N PRO A 22 1.00 6.19 3.40
CA PRO A 22 1.45 7.29 2.58
C PRO A 22 2.33 8.25 3.41
N TYR A 23 3.21 8.99 2.75
CA TYR A 23 4.09 9.98 3.38
C TYR A 23 3.36 11.13 4.10
N ILE A 24 2.04 11.28 3.89
CA ILE A 24 1.21 12.30 4.52
C ILE A 24 0.58 11.83 5.85
N ALA A 25 0.83 10.59 6.28
CA ALA A 25 0.37 10.12 7.59
C ALA A 25 1.11 10.85 8.72
N THR A 26 0.41 11.14 9.82
CA THR A 26 1.01 11.87 10.94
C THR A 26 1.85 10.94 11.82
N GLU A 27 2.81 11.50 12.55
CA GLU A 27 3.65 10.73 13.49
C GLU A 27 2.81 10.03 14.58
N GLU A 28 1.70 10.64 15.00
CA GLU A 28 0.77 10.04 15.94
C GLU A 28 0.11 8.79 15.34
N GLU A 29 -0.34 8.87 14.09
CA GLU A 29 -0.97 7.75 13.37
C GLU A 29 0.02 6.59 13.14
N ILE A 30 1.26 6.92 12.74
CA ILE A 30 2.33 5.94 12.56
C ILE A 30 2.65 5.25 13.90
N SER A 31 2.78 6.03 14.98
CA SER A 31 3.08 5.51 16.32
C SER A 31 1.97 4.61 16.84
N LYS A 32 0.70 4.99 16.60
CA LYS A 32 -0.48 4.20 16.97
C LYS A 32 -0.56 2.87 16.24
N LEU A 33 -0.16 2.81 14.96
CA LEU A 33 -0.08 1.52 14.25
C LEU A 33 1.10 0.67 14.73
N ARG A 34 2.26 1.28 14.98
CA ARG A 34 3.43 0.56 15.49
C ARG A 34 3.18 -0.02 16.88
N SER A 35 2.40 0.65 17.73
CA SER A 35 2.07 0.14 19.07
C SER A 35 1.20 -1.12 19.07
N THR A 36 0.58 -1.46 17.94
CA THR A 36 -0.13 -2.75 17.78
C THR A 36 0.83 -3.91 17.49
N GLY A 37 2.14 -3.66 17.38
CA GLY A 37 3.13 -4.62 16.93
C GLY A 37 3.21 -4.77 15.41
N ALA A 38 2.42 -4.00 14.64
CA ALA A 38 2.49 -4.03 13.19
C ALA A 38 3.78 -3.38 12.68
N ARG A 39 4.42 -4.02 11.70
CA ARG A 39 5.49 -3.40 10.91
C ARG A 39 4.85 -2.38 9.98
N VAL A 40 5.31 -1.14 10.05
CA VAL A 40 4.81 -0.02 9.24
C VAL A 40 5.91 0.50 8.35
N THR A 41 5.63 0.62 7.05
CA THR A 41 6.52 1.24 6.06
C THR A 41 5.85 2.42 5.41
N ILE A 42 6.54 3.56 5.37
CA ILE A 42 6.07 4.76 4.69
C ILE A 42 6.51 4.70 3.22
N ILE A 43 5.58 4.95 2.31
CA ILE A 43 5.82 4.96 0.86
C ILE A 43 5.86 6.40 0.35
N GLU A 44 7.03 6.77 -0.17
CA GLU A 44 7.32 8.07 -0.79
C GLU A 44 6.75 8.15 -2.22
N GLU A 45 5.42 8.30 -2.31
CA GLU A 45 4.68 8.39 -3.57
C GLU A 45 3.62 9.50 -3.51
N LYS A 46 3.55 10.32 -4.58
CA LYS A 46 2.59 11.43 -4.68
C LYS A 46 1.14 10.95 -4.72
N ARG A 47 0.89 9.77 -5.27
CA ARG A 47 -0.42 9.10 -5.20
C ARG A 47 -0.59 8.44 -3.83
N THR A 48 -1.19 9.18 -2.91
CA THR A 48 -1.31 8.80 -1.50
C THR A 48 -2.40 7.77 -1.22
N ALA A 49 -3.32 7.55 -2.16
CA ALA A 49 -4.37 6.53 -2.05
C ALA A 49 -3.80 5.12 -2.33
N LEU A 50 -2.90 4.64 -1.46
CA LEU A 50 -2.18 3.38 -1.63
C LEU A 50 -3.13 2.18 -1.77
N GLY A 51 -4.24 2.16 -1.03
CA GLY A 51 -5.27 1.13 -1.11
C GLY A 51 -5.97 1.05 -2.46
N ASN A 52 -5.94 2.11 -3.27
CA ASN A 52 -6.49 2.11 -4.62
C ASN A 52 -5.50 1.58 -5.68
N ILE A 53 -4.20 1.73 -5.43
CA ILE A 53 -3.14 1.51 -6.42
C ILE A 53 -2.24 0.31 -6.09
N ILE A 54 -2.47 -0.37 -4.96
CA ILE A 54 -1.75 -1.57 -4.52
C ILE A 54 -2.78 -2.63 -4.12
N LEU A 55 -2.73 -3.77 -4.79
CA LEU A 55 -3.44 -4.99 -4.44
C LEU A 55 -2.39 -6.03 -4.02
N CYS A 56 -2.47 -6.60 -2.82
CA CYS A 56 -1.46 -7.55 -2.36
C CYS A 56 -2.01 -8.62 -1.41
N ASN A 57 -1.27 -9.72 -1.30
CA ASN A 57 -1.43 -10.77 -0.30
C ASN A 57 -0.04 -11.25 0.18
N ASP A 58 0.05 -12.40 0.85
CA ASP A 58 1.32 -12.92 1.37
C ASP A 58 2.22 -13.59 0.29
N HIS A 59 1.76 -13.63 -0.96
CA HIS A 59 2.47 -14.29 -2.06
C HIS A 59 2.87 -13.34 -3.19
N GLY A 60 2.18 -12.21 -3.35
CA GLY A 60 2.44 -11.27 -4.43
C GLY A 60 1.72 -9.94 -4.28
N ALA A 61 2.11 -8.98 -5.11
CA ALA A 61 1.45 -7.70 -5.24
C ALA A 61 1.30 -7.30 -6.71
N VAL A 62 0.18 -6.64 -7.00
CA VAL A 62 -0.09 -5.97 -8.26
C VAL A 62 -0.24 -4.48 -7.97
N VAL A 63 0.43 -3.64 -8.77
CA VAL A 63 0.49 -2.20 -8.54
C VAL A 63 0.13 -1.40 -9.79
N ASP A 64 -0.29 -0.16 -9.60
CA ASP A 64 -0.58 0.78 -10.71
C ASP A 64 0.65 0.90 -11.65
N PRO A 65 0.49 0.72 -12.97
CA PRO A 65 1.58 0.70 -13.95
C PRO A 65 2.32 2.03 -14.06
N ARG A 66 1.72 3.11 -13.56
CA ARG A 66 2.30 4.44 -13.57
C ARG A 66 3.20 4.69 -12.36
N LEU A 67 3.33 3.74 -11.42
CA LEU A 67 4.29 3.86 -10.30
C LEU A 67 5.73 3.87 -10.81
N LYS A 68 6.58 4.67 -10.16
CA LYS A 68 8.01 4.70 -10.52
C LYS A 68 8.69 3.39 -10.08
N PRO A 69 9.68 2.87 -10.82
CA PRO A 69 10.38 1.64 -10.44
C PRO A 69 10.92 1.63 -9.01
N ARG A 70 11.42 2.77 -8.53
CA ARG A 70 11.87 2.94 -7.13
C ARG A 70 10.76 2.72 -6.10
N THR A 71 9.53 3.15 -6.41
CA THR A 71 8.36 2.99 -5.54
C THR A 71 7.95 1.51 -5.52
N VAL A 72 7.94 0.85 -6.69
CA VAL A 72 7.66 -0.59 -6.80
C VAL A 72 8.67 -1.39 -5.98
N SER A 73 9.96 -1.09 -6.10
CA SER A 73 11.01 -1.76 -5.32
C SER A 73 10.86 -1.55 -3.80
N ALA A 74 10.45 -0.35 -3.37
CA ALA A 74 10.15 -0.09 -1.95
C ALA A 74 8.96 -0.93 -1.45
N ILE A 75 7.92 -1.09 -2.28
CA ILE A 75 6.75 -1.93 -1.98
C ILE A 75 7.17 -3.40 -1.88
N GLU A 76 7.95 -3.93 -2.83
CA GLU A 76 8.46 -5.32 -2.79
C GLU A 76 9.25 -5.59 -1.52
N LYS A 77 10.16 -4.67 -1.16
CA LYS A 77 10.98 -4.79 0.04
C LYS A 77 10.15 -4.77 1.32
N ALA A 78 9.11 -3.93 1.37
CA ALA A 78 8.24 -3.79 2.53
C ALA A 78 7.35 -5.03 2.72
N LEU A 79 6.69 -5.47 1.64
CA LEU A 79 5.74 -6.59 1.65
C LEU A 79 6.42 -7.96 1.60
N LYS A 80 7.72 -8.01 1.27
CA LYS A 80 8.51 -9.24 1.07
C LYS A 80 7.93 -10.20 0.05
N VAL A 81 7.30 -9.66 -0.99
CA VAL A 81 6.73 -10.42 -2.10
C VAL A 81 7.02 -9.69 -3.41
N PRO A 82 7.06 -10.39 -4.57
CA PRO A 82 7.18 -9.75 -5.86
C PRO A 82 6.01 -8.80 -6.13
N ALA A 83 6.30 -7.61 -6.68
CA ALA A 83 5.30 -6.64 -7.08
C ALA A 83 5.44 -6.39 -8.59
N ARG A 84 4.30 -6.47 -9.30
CA ARG A 84 4.28 -6.29 -10.75
C ARG A 84 3.29 -5.19 -11.14
N PRO A 85 3.70 -4.27 -12.03
CA PRO A 85 2.77 -3.30 -12.57
C PRO A 85 1.76 -3.99 -13.52
N TRP A 86 0.46 -3.75 -13.35
CA TRP A 86 -0.60 -4.40 -14.15
C TRP A 86 -1.89 -3.57 -14.18
N THR A 87 -2.89 -3.98 -14.96
CA THR A 87 -4.23 -3.35 -14.99
C THR A 87 -5.34 -4.40 -14.89
N ILE A 88 -6.50 -4.02 -14.33
CA ILE A 88 -7.72 -4.85 -14.35
C ILE A 88 -8.70 -4.20 -15.30
N GLY A 89 -9.08 -4.89 -16.39
CA GLY A 89 -9.98 -4.33 -17.40
C GLY A 89 -9.45 -3.05 -18.05
N GLY A 90 -8.13 -2.88 -18.16
CA GLY A 90 -7.50 -1.66 -18.66
C GLY A 90 -7.41 -0.52 -17.65
N LEU A 91 -7.93 -0.69 -16.43
CA LEU A 91 -7.92 0.33 -15.39
C LEU A 91 -6.73 0.16 -14.43
N PRO A 92 -6.03 1.26 -14.08
CA PRO A 92 -4.84 1.22 -13.21
C PRO A 92 -5.15 1.24 -11.70
N GLN A 93 -6.39 1.46 -11.26
CA GLN A 93 -6.78 1.48 -9.84
C GLN A 93 -7.09 0.08 -9.31
N ILE A 94 -6.13 -0.83 -9.40
CA ILE A 94 -6.30 -2.27 -9.12
C ILE A 94 -6.90 -2.54 -7.73
N GLY A 95 -6.46 -1.80 -6.71
CA GLY A 95 -6.94 -1.99 -5.33
C GLY A 95 -8.38 -1.48 -5.11
N SER A 96 -8.90 -0.64 -6.00
CA SER A 96 -10.33 -0.26 -5.99
C SER A 96 -11.22 -1.28 -6.70
N LEU A 97 -10.64 -2.16 -7.52
CA LEU A 97 -11.37 -3.04 -8.44
C LEU A 97 -11.41 -4.50 -7.96
N ALA A 98 -10.51 -4.88 -7.06
CA ALA A 98 -10.39 -6.26 -6.60
C ALA A 98 -9.91 -6.32 -5.15
N THR A 99 -10.12 -7.49 -4.54
CA THR A 99 -9.55 -7.87 -3.25
C THR A 99 -8.70 -9.11 -3.44
N ALA A 100 -7.59 -9.21 -2.70
CA ALA A 100 -6.68 -10.33 -2.74
C ALA A 100 -6.62 -10.97 -1.37
N SER A 101 -6.72 -12.31 -1.34
CA SER A 101 -6.54 -13.12 -0.15
C SER A 101 -5.46 -14.16 -0.39
N ASN A 102 -5.07 -14.85 0.68
CA ASN A 102 -4.25 -16.05 0.60
C ASN A 102 -5.09 -17.27 0.16
#